data_AF-A0A4V1D6C3-F1
#
_entry.id   AF-A0A4V1D6C3-F1
#
_cell.length_a   1.000
_cell.length_b   1.000
_cell.length_c   1.000
_cell.angle_alpha   90.00
_cell.angle_beta   90.00
_cell.angle_gamma   90.00
#
_symmetry.space_group_name_H-M   'P 1'
#
loop_
_entity.id
_entity.type
_entity.pdbx_description
1 polymer ?
#
loop_
_entity_poly.entity_id
_entity_poly.type
_entity_poly.pdbx_seq_one_letter_code
_entity_poly.pdbx_strand_id
1 'polypeptide(L)'
;MKKTILIACAVLVGLIMNAQKADVKTHDIKVTFEQPEILKGTKTYSYTIQDDGKYWNYTPTEANPTIASNTEGINLSGLARVEDNADLQIIVGFLGNQLSKSPGLLVLQGSYHIIVLNKDNKILLTIDDTVTNNVSAADSQYTNKSKNAIKALIVTDYVEKLLKEYEHLFSGSADLKIPFGIFKKTKGGAAESFNTSSQPLIDSIVDNSSDIATIDKAIALWTAQLDVDFGKKVKDKIKNRVIYANLTSANLLKKDVDAAKSYFELVKENTGFFDTWTSSYKPAFNRFESSNILENDSLITLNITPKSTYLITIPAGQYTYKSKDPISYSKIEIQNFVPNIKSGMASLDSKVKPEIYIYENDVKTLRHFGDGNNTILTENGEEIIFKVYKGEYKPCLKQEDGTYKIYNSNTVIE
;
A
#
# COMPACT_ATOMS: atom_id res chain seq x y z
N MET A 1 -36.75 33.63 -29.90
CA MET A 1 -35.79 32.57 -29.54
C MET A 1 -34.64 33.04 -28.64
N LYS A 2 -33.92 34.15 -28.94
CA LYS A 2 -32.80 34.62 -28.07
C LYS A 2 -33.22 35.02 -26.64
N LYS A 3 -34.39 35.65 -26.44
CA LYS A 3 -34.91 36.04 -25.10
C LYS A 3 -35.37 34.83 -24.26
N THR A 4 -35.90 33.78 -24.89
CA THR A 4 -36.38 32.57 -24.20
C THR A 4 -35.23 31.70 -23.68
N ILE A 5 -34.12 31.61 -24.43
CA ILE A 5 -32.91 30.90 -24.01
C ILE A 5 -32.21 31.63 -22.86
N LEU A 6 -32.18 32.97 -22.89
CA LEU A 6 -31.56 33.78 -21.82
C LEU A 6 -32.33 33.67 -20.50
N ILE A 7 -33.67 33.63 -20.54
CA ILE A 7 -34.52 33.40 -19.36
C ILE A 7 -34.38 31.96 -18.86
N ALA A 8 -34.31 30.97 -19.74
CA ALA A 8 -34.06 29.58 -19.35
C ALA A 8 -32.69 29.41 -18.66
N CYS A 9 -31.63 30.06 -19.17
CA CYS A 9 -30.32 30.07 -18.52
C CYS A 9 -30.33 30.84 -17.19
N ALA A 10 -31.04 31.97 -17.08
CA ALA A 10 -31.16 32.73 -15.83
C ALA A 10 -31.96 31.97 -14.75
N VAL A 11 -33.01 31.23 -15.14
CA VAL A 11 -33.78 30.35 -14.23
C VAL A 11 -32.94 29.14 -13.81
N LEU A 12 -32.15 28.54 -14.70
CA LEU A 12 -31.19 27.49 -14.33
C LEU A 12 -30.13 28.00 -13.34
N VAL A 13 -29.55 29.18 -13.57
CA VAL A 13 -28.55 29.77 -12.66
C VAL A 13 -29.19 30.14 -11.30
N GLY A 14 -30.42 30.66 -11.29
CA GLY A 14 -31.16 30.97 -10.06
C GLY A 14 -31.53 29.73 -9.23
N LEU A 15 -31.88 28.61 -9.88
CA LEU A 15 -32.13 27.32 -9.22
C LEU A 15 -30.84 26.68 -8.67
N ILE A 16 -29.70 26.86 -9.35
CA ILE A 16 -28.38 26.37 -8.88
C ILE A 16 -27.87 27.19 -7.68
N MET A 17 -28.19 28.49 -7.60
CA MET A 17 -27.80 29.37 -6.49
C MET A 17 -28.56 29.07 -5.18
N ASN A 18 -29.80 28.59 -5.27
CA ASN A 18 -30.69 28.28 -4.14
C ASN A 18 -30.72 26.78 -3.75
N ALA A 19 -30.03 25.90 -4.48
CA ALA A 19 -29.93 24.49 -4.12
C ALA A 19 -29.05 24.29 -2.89
N GLN A 20 -29.51 23.47 -1.93
CA GLN A 20 -28.71 23.07 -0.79
C GLN A 20 -27.45 22.36 -1.29
N LYS A 21 -26.27 22.69 -0.74
CA LYS A 21 -25.01 22.00 -1.06
C LYS A 21 -24.57 21.16 0.14
N ALA A 22 -23.86 20.06 -0.11
CA ALA A 22 -23.13 19.43 0.99
C ALA A 22 -21.84 20.23 1.26
N ASP A 23 -21.44 20.26 2.51
CA ASP A 23 -20.08 20.56 2.95
C ASP A 23 -19.51 19.28 3.53
N VAL A 24 -18.71 18.55 2.76
CA VAL A 24 -17.95 17.43 3.31
C VAL A 24 -16.53 17.92 3.47
N LYS A 25 -16.06 17.98 4.71
CA LYS A 25 -14.73 18.43 5.09
C LYS A 25 -13.94 17.27 5.63
N THR A 26 -12.67 17.23 5.26
CA THR A 26 -11.70 16.30 5.82
C THR A 26 -11.17 16.87 7.13
N HIS A 27 -11.20 16.06 8.18
CA HIS A 27 -10.63 16.37 9.49
C HIS A 27 -9.38 15.52 9.71
N ASP A 28 -8.36 16.10 10.32
CA ASP A 28 -7.20 15.35 10.82
C ASP A 28 -7.57 14.77 12.19
N ILE A 29 -7.63 13.44 12.29
CA ILE A 29 -8.06 12.70 13.47
C ILE A 29 -6.96 11.72 13.84
N LYS A 30 -6.48 11.80 15.08
CA LYS A 30 -5.57 10.79 15.62
C LYS A 30 -6.37 9.55 16.00
N VAL A 31 -5.97 8.39 15.48
CA VAL A 31 -6.63 7.11 15.75
C VAL A 31 -5.64 6.15 16.39
N THR A 32 -6.10 5.39 17.37
CA THR A 32 -5.33 4.33 18.03
C THR A 32 -5.66 2.98 17.42
N PHE A 33 -4.61 2.19 17.18
CA PHE A 33 -4.68 0.85 16.64
C PHE A 33 -4.21 -0.12 17.71
N GLU A 34 -4.87 -1.27 17.81
CA GLU A 34 -4.34 -2.34 18.63
C GLU A 34 -3.13 -2.92 17.91
N GLN A 35 -1.97 -2.88 18.57
CA GLN A 35 -0.77 -3.46 17.99
C GLN A 35 -0.88 -4.98 18.04
N PRO A 36 -0.56 -5.67 16.93
CA PRO A 36 -0.40 -7.12 16.95
C PRO A 36 0.60 -7.53 18.04
N GLU A 37 0.33 -8.65 18.75
CA GLU A 37 1.18 -9.12 19.85
C GLU A 37 2.65 -9.21 19.46
N ILE A 38 2.94 -9.69 18.25
CA ILE A 38 4.31 -9.82 17.73
C ILE A 38 5.04 -8.48 17.57
N LEU A 39 4.32 -7.37 17.50
CA LEU A 39 4.86 -6.01 17.36
C LEU A 39 4.83 -5.22 18.66
N LYS A 40 4.21 -5.74 19.74
CA LYS A 40 4.15 -5.02 21.01
C LYS A 40 5.57 -4.79 21.57
N GLY A 41 5.82 -3.54 21.96
CA GLY A 41 7.11 -3.15 22.54
C GLY A 41 8.23 -2.92 21.53
N THR A 42 7.92 -2.94 20.22
CA THR A 42 8.85 -2.51 19.18
C THR A 42 9.31 -1.07 19.42
N LYS A 43 10.62 -0.84 19.49
CA LYS A 43 11.21 0.49 19.72
C LYS A 43 12.28 0.85 18.71
N THR A 44 12.85 -0.15 18.04
CA THR A 44 14.00 0.04 17.16
C THR A 44 13.76 -0.57 15.79
N TYR A 45 14.41 0.00 14.77
CA TYR A 45 14.44 -0.61 13.43
C TYR A 45 15.84 -0.46 12.82
N SER A 46 16.20 -1.41 11.95
CA SER A 46 17.31 -1.28 11.02
C SER A 46 16.78 -1.08 9.60
N TYR A 47 17.57 -0.40 8.77
CA TYR A 47 17.23 -0.09 7.39
C TYR A 47 18.42 -0.39 6.49
N THR A 48 18.21 -1.24 5.50
CA THR A 48 19.24 -1.65 4.54
C THR A 48 18.70 -1.61 3.12
N ILE A 49 19.43 -0.95 2.23
CA ILE A 49 19.23 -1.04 0.79
C ILE A 49 20.14 -2.15 0.29
N GLN A 50 19.55 -3.23 -0.22
CA GLN A 50 20.31 -4.28 -0.89
C GLN A 50 20.67 -3.84 -2.30
N ASP A 51 21.85 -4.28 -2.72
CA ASP A 51 22.39 -4.00 -4.03
C ASP A 51 23.02 -5.26 -4.60
N ASP A 52 22.52 -5.67 -5.76
CA ASP A 52 23.03 -6.84 -6.47
C ASP A 52 24.03 -6.47 -7.60
N GLY A 53 24.35 -5.18 -7.75
CA GLY A 53 25.19 -4.57 -8.77
C GLY A 53 24.57 -4.52 -10.16
N LYS A 54 23.73 -5.50 -10.51
CA LYS A 54 23.08 -5.67 -11.82
C LYS A 54 22.15 -4.50 -12.13
N TYR A 55 21.34 -4.08 -11.16
CA TYR A 55 20.31 -3.06 -11.41
C TYR A 55 20.76 -1.64 -11.08
N TRP A 56 21.67 -1.51 -10.12
CA TRP A 56 22.25 -0.23 -9.76
C TRP A 56 23.33 0.23 -10.73
N ASN A 57 23.92 -0.71 -11.50
CA ASN A 57 25.05 -0.52 -12.42
C ASN A 57 26.31 0.00 -11.71
N TYR A 58 26.64 -0.55 -10.53
CA TYR A 58 27.91 -0.28 -9.86
C TYR A 58 28.36 -1.50 -9.04
N THR A 59 29.62 -1.46 -8.61
CA THR A 59 30.19 -2.44 -7.70
C THR A 59 30.78 -1.68 -6.50
N PRO A 60 30.39 -2.02 -5.26
CA PRO A 60 30.94 -1.36 -4.08
C PRO A 60 32.46 -1.53 -3.99
N THR A 61 33.16 -0.43 -3.71
CA THR A 61 34.58 -0.41 -3.34
C THR A 61 34.78 0.54 -2.15
N GLU A 62 35.95 0.54 -1.53
CA GLU A 62 36.27 1.51 -0.47
C GLU A 62 36.12 2.97 -0.95
N ALA A 63 36.52 3.24 -2.20
CA ALA A 63 36.36 4.54 -2.84
C ALA A 63 34.92 4.82 -3.34
N ASN A 64 34.11 3.78 -3.54
CA ASN A 64 32.71 3.86 -3.99
C ASN A 64 31.84 2.95 -3.12
N PRO A 65 31.51 3.37 -1.88
CA PRO A 65 30.82 2.52 -0.93
C PRO A 65 29.37 2.22 -1.39
N THR A 66 28.69 1.36 -0.62
CA THR A 66 27.34 0.87 -0.96
C THR A 66 26.32 2.01 -1.19
N ILE A 67 25.23 1.76 -1.94
CA ILE A 67 24.14 2.73 -2.10
C ILE A 67 23.62 3.21 -0.74
N ALA A 68 23.48 2.30 0.22
CA ALA A 68 23.02 2.59 1.57
C ALA A 68 23.86 3.67 2.28
N SER A 69 25.17 3.79 1.98
CA SER A 69 26.03 4.80 2.60
C SER A 69 25.86 6.21 2.00
N ASN A 70 25.05 6.37 0.94
CA ASN A 70 24.82 7.65 0.30
C ASN A 70 23.57 8.38 0.83
N THR A 71 22.95 7.86 1.88
CA THR A 71 21.71 8.36 2.47
C THR A 71 21.77 8.27 3.99
N GLU A 72 21.05 9.14 4.68
CA GLU A 72 20.87 9.09 6.14
C GLU A 72 19.81 8.06 6.57
N GLY A 73 19.27 7.30 5.61
CA GLY A 73 18.20 6.33 5.83
C GLY A 73 16.82 6.97 5.90
N ILE A 74 15.85 6.18 6.34
CA ILE A 74 14.46 6.63 6.54
C ILE A 74 14.25 7.11 7.99
N ASN A 75 13.13 7.75 8.25
CA ASN A 75 12.62 8.04 9.58
C ASN A 75 11.19 7.50 9.79
N LEU A 76 11.02 6.68 10.84
CA LEU A 76 9.72 6.14 11.27
C LEU A 76 9.40 6.64 12.69
N SER A 77 8.25 7.28 12.82
CA SER A 77 7.77 7.91 14.05
C SER A 77 7.65 6.90 15.19
N GLY A 78 8.21 7.27 16.34
CA GLY A 78 8.18 6.44 17.54
C GLY A 78 9.20 5.30 17.55
N LEU A 79 10.01 5.13 16.49
CA LEU A 79 11.05 4.12 16.43
C LEU A 79 12.45 4.77 16.28
N ALA A 80 13.43 4.22 16.99
CA ALA A 80 14.82 4.62 16.86
C ALA A 80 15.54 3.75 15.83
N ARG A 81 16.29 4.38 14.92
CA ARG A 81 17.14 3.64 13.98
C ARG A 81 18.37 3.09 14.71
N VAL A 82 18.67 1.81 14.51
CA VAL A 82 19.90 1.16 14.97
C VAL A 82 20.52 0.37 13.81
N GLU A 83 21.82 0.11 13.86
CA GLU A 83 22.52 -0.63 12.80
C GLU A 83 22.26 -2.13 12.90
N ASP A 84 22.40 -2.68 14.11
CA ASP A 84 22.27 -4.12 14.40
C ASP A 84 21.28 -4.39 15.54
N ASN A 85 20.80 -5.64 15.62
CA ASN A 85 19.91 -6.14 16.68
C ASN A 85 18.62 -5.33 16.87
N ALA A 86 18.08 -4.81 15.77
CA ALA A 86 16.82 -4.08 15.79
C ALA A 86 15.61 -4.99 16.03
N ASP A 87 14.55 -4.43 16.63
CA ASP A 87 13.26 -5.12 16.77
C ASP A 87 12.60 -5.40 15.41
N LEU A 88 12.76 -4.44 14.47
CA LEU A 88 12.36 -4.56 13.07
C LEU A 88 13.55 -4.45 12.13
N GLN A 89 13.55 -5.23 11.06
CA GLN A 89 14.52 -5.12 9.98
C GLN A 89 13.80 -4.77 8.68
N ILE A 90 14.21 -3.68 8.05
CA ILE A 90 13.62 -3.18 6.81
C ILE A 90 14.66 -3.34 5.70
N ILE A 91 14.34 -4.20 4.74
CA ILE A 91 15.22 -4.55 3.63
C ILE A 91 14.59 -4.10 2.32
N VAL A 92 15.31 -3.28 1.57
CA VAL A 92 14.82 -2.67 0.32
C VAL A 92 15.60 -3.19 -0.87
N GLY A 93 14.88 -3.73 -1.84
CA GLY A 93 15.35 -3.95 -3.21
C GLY A 93 14.71 -2.94 -4.15
N PHE A 94 15.49 -2.50 -5.14
CA PHE A 94 15.01 -1.65 -6.24
C PHE A 94 15.53 -2.15 -7.59
N LEU A 95 14.63 -2.20 -8.58
CA LEU A 95 14.89 -2.53 -9.98
C LEU A 95 14.57 -1.33 -10.86
N GLY A 96 15.59 -0.61 -11.31
CA GLY A 96 15.39 0.53 -12.19
C GLY A 96 16.69 1.03 -12.80
N ASN A 97 16.75 1.06 -14.13
CA ASN A 97 18.04 1.25 -14.81
C ASN A 97 18.41 2.73 -15.05
N GLN A 98 17.47 3.67 -15.02
CA GLN A 98 17.77 5.05 -15.47
C GLN A 98 17.15 6.13 -14.58
N LEU A 99 18.02 6.78 -13.79
CA LEU A 99 17.83 8.17 -13.44
C LEU A 99 18.01 8.99 -14.73
N SER A 100 16.93 9.55 -15.25
CA SER A 100 16.94 10.45 -16.39
C SER A 100 16.78 11.90 -15.94
N LYS A 101 17.28 12.83 -16.76
CA LYS A 101 17.13 14.26 -16.54
C LYS A 101 16.09 14.78 -17.54
N SER A 102 15.10 15.49 -17.05
CA SER A 102 14.12 16.25 -17.83
C SER A 102 14.25 17.73 -17.44
N PRO A 103 13.84 18.72 -18.25
CA PRO A 103 13.95 20.13 -17.86
C PRO A 103 13.33 20.39 -16.47
N GLY A 104 14.19 20.76 -15.51
CA GLY A 104 13.80 21.03 -14.12
C GLY A 104 13.56 19.80 -13.23
N LEU A 105 13.64 18.57 -13.75
CA LEU A 105 13.29 17.35 -13.01
C LEU A 105 14.35 16.25 -13.15
N LEU A 106 14.51 15.48 -12.07
CA LEU A 106 15.19 14.19 -12.05
C LEU A 106 14.11 13.11 -11.96
N VAL A 107 14.17 12.15 -12.87
CA VAL A 107 13.14 11.12 -13.00
C VAL A 107 13.77 9.75 -12.74
N LEU A 108 13.28 9.06 -11.73
CA LEU A 108 13.68 7.69 -11.41
C LEU A 108 12.49 6.75 -11.56
N GLN A 109 12.55 5.90 -12.57
CA GLN A 109 11.56 4.85 -12.80
C GLN A 109 12.10 3.50 -12.34
N GLY A 110 11.28 2.75 -11.62
CA GLY A 110 11.60 1.37 -11.26
C GLY A 110 10.55 0.70 -10.38
N SER A 111 10.87 -0.53 -9.99
CA SER A 111 10.07 -1.35 -9.08
C SER A 111 10.78 -1.49 -7.74
N TYR A 112 10.02 -1.44 -6.67
CA TYR A 112 10.46 -1.59 -5.28
C TYR A 112 9.97 -2.94 -4.75
N HIS A 113 10.81 -3.60 -3.96
CA HIS A 113 10.45 -4.76 -3.15
C HIS A 113 10.97 -4.51 -1.74
N ILE A 114 10.06 -4.27 -0.81
CA ILE A 114 10.39 -3.94 0.59
C ILE A 114 9.92 -5.10 1.46
N ILE A 115 10.84 -5.66 2.24
CA ILE A 115 10.56 -6.71 3.22
C ILE A 115 10.73 -6.11 4.62
N VAL A 116 9.69 -6.22 5.44
CA VAL A 116 9.75 -5.87 6.87
C VAL A 116 9.71 -7.15 7.68
N LEU A 117 10.74 -7.35 8.50
CA LEU A 117 10.93 -8.53 9.33
C LEU A 117 10.93 -8.13 10.80
N ASN A 118 10.59 -9.05 11.69
CA ASN A 118 10.89 -8.90 13.12
C ASN A 118 12.34 -9.36 13.43
N LYS A 119 12.74 -9.25 14.69
CA LYS A 119 14.05 -9.72 15.20
C LYS A 119 14.36 -11.21 14.97
N ASP A 120 13.33 -12.04 14.78
CA ASP A 120 13.45 -13.47 14.52
C ASP A 120 13.44 -13.78 13.00
N ASN A 121 13.61 -12.75 12.16
CA ASN A 121 13.53 -12.81 10.71
C ASN A 121 12.18 -13.32 10.17
N LYS A 122 11.09 -13.17 10.93
CA LYS A 122 9.74 -13.47 10.46
C LYS A 122 9.22 -12.32 9.61
N ILE A 123 8.70 -12.63 8.43
CA ILE A 123 8.10 -11.67 7.49
C ILE A 123 6.80 -11.14 8.09
N LEU A 124 6.81 -9.85 8.37
CA LEU A 124 5.65 -9.08 8.80
C LEU A 124 4.94 -8.53 7.57
N LEU A 125 5.68 -7.84 6.69
CA LEU A 125 5.13 -7.19 5.51
C LEU A 125 6.03 -7.40 4.30
N THR A 126 5.40 -7.49 3.13
CA THR A 126 6.06 -7.42 1.82
C THR A 126 5.32 -6.38 1.00
N ILE A 127 6.03 -5.36 0.53
CA ILE A 127 5.46 -4.26 -0.26
C ILE A 127 6.14 -4.26 -1.62
N ASP A 128 5.34 -4.48 -2.66
CA ASP A 128 5.73 -4.37 -4.06
C ASP A 128 5.06 -3.15 -4.68
N ASP A 129 5.86 -2.23 -5.27
CA ASP A 129 5.31 -1.11 -6.03
C ASP A 129 6.16 -0.80 -7.28
N THR A 130 5.55 -0.24 -8.31
CA THR A 130 6.24 0.22 -9.53
C THR A 130 5.85 1.66 -9.82
N VAL A 131 6.84 2.55 -9.75
CA VAL A 131 6.60 3.99 -9.80
C VAL A 131 7.61 4.74 -10.66
N THR A 132 7.18 5.93 -11.09
CA THR A 132 8.04 6.97 -11.65
C THR A 132 8.12 8.11 -10.64
N ASN A 133 9.25 8.23 -9.96
CA ASN A 133 9.52 9.31 -9.03
C ASN A 133 10.06 10.52 -9.79
N ASN A 134 9.41 11.66 -9.64
CA ASN A 134 9.83 12.93 -10.22
C ASN A 134 10.21 13.87 -9.08
N VAL A 135 11.48 14.27 -9.01
CA VAL A 135 11.97 15.22 -8.01
C VAL A 135 12.56 16.44 -8.70
N SER A 136 12.52 17.60 -8.03
CA SER A 136 13.07 18.83 -8.58
C SER A 136 14.59 18.72 -8.73
N ALA A 137 15.10 19.00 -9.92
CA ALA A 137 16.55 19.06 -10.15
C ALA A 137 17.22 20.25 -9.45
N ALA A 138 16.44 21.25 -9.01
CA ALA A 138 16.91 22.44 -8.31
C ALA A 138 16.95 22.26 -6.77
N ASP A 139 16.45 21.14 -6.26
CA ASP A 139 16.50 20.87 -4.83
C ASP A 139 17.96 20.65 -4.39
N SER A 140 18.36 21.35 -3.33
CA SER A 140 19.74 21.35 -2.83
C SER A 140 20.18 19.95 -2.40
N GLN A 141 19.23 19.07 -2.00
CA GLN A 141 19.54 17.70 -1.63
C GLN A 141 20.07 16.85 -2.79
N TYR A 142 19.84 17.24 -4.06
CA TYR A 142 20.34 16.52 -5.23
C TYR A 142 21.50 17.24 -5.95
N THR A 143 21.79 18.48 -5.55
CA THR A 143 22.80 19.32 -6.19
C THR A 143 24.21 18.82 -5.88
N ASN A 144 25.09 18.80 -6.88
CA ASN A 144 26.49 18.35 -6.78
C ASN A 144 26.69 16.91 -6.25
N LYS A 145 25.65 16.06 -6.30
CA LYS A 145 25.74 14.66 -5.90
C LYS A 145 25.97 13.74 -7.10
N SER A 146 26.62 12.59 -6.85
CA SER A 146 26.77 11.54 -7.85
C SER A 146 25.41 10.96 -8.25
N LYS A 147 25.34 10.33 -9.42
CA LYS A 147 24.11 9.66 -9.88
C LYS A 147 23.62 8.62 -8.86
N ASN A 148 24.54 7.88 -8.25
CA ASN A 148 24.20 6.84 -7.27
C ASN A 148 23.67 7.45 -5.97
N ALA A 149 24.27 8.56 -5.51
CA ALA A 149 23.75 9.28 -4.34
C ALA A 149 22.35 9.85 -4.58
N ILE A 150 22.09 10.43 -5.76
CA ILE A 150 20.75 10.90 -6.11
C ILE A 150 19.74 9.75 -6.12
N LYS A 151 20.08 8.60 -6.74
CA LYS A 151 19.19 7.43 -6.74
C LYS A 151 18.92 6.94 -5.31
N ALA A 152 19.95 6.85 -4.46
CA ALA A 152 19.82 6.43 -3.07
C ALA A 152 18.82 7.30 -2.30
N LEU A 153 18.93 8.62 -2.47
CA LEU A 153 18.05 9.60 -1.82
C LEU A 153 16.59 9.45 -2.30
N ILE A 154 16.36 9.38 -3.62
CA ILE A 154 15.00 9.20 -4.17
C ILE A 154 14.38 7.87 -3.70
N VAL A 155 15.16 6.78 -3.71
CA VAL A 155 14.70 5.47 -3.24
C VAL A 155 14.37 5.52 -1.75
N THR A 156 15.21 6.17 -0.94
CA THR A 156 15.00 6.27 0.51
C THR A 156 13.76 7.10 0.84
N ASP A 157 13.60 8.29 0.24
CA ASP A 157 12.44 9.17 0.46
C ASP A 157 11.13 8.46 0.09
N TYR A 158 11.12 7.74 -1.04
CA TYR A 158 9.96 6.99 -1.46
C TYR A 158 9.64 5.80 -0.55
N VAL A 159 10.66 5.07 -0.09
CA VAL A 159 10.48 3.97 0.89
C VAL A 159 9.93 4.49 2.22
N GLU A 160 10.44 5.61 2.72
CA GLU A 160 9.92 6.25 3.94
C GLU A 160 8.44 6.60 3.77
N LYS A 161 8.08 7.21 2.64
CA LYS A 161 6.70 7.55 2.33
C LYS A 161 5.79 6.32 2.31
N LEU A 162 6.23 5.22 1.70
CA LEU A 162 5.46 3.97 1.69
C LEU A 162 5.30 3.38 3.09
N LEU A 163 6.38 3.30 3.87
CA LEU A 163 6.35 2.72 5.21
C LEU A 163 5.52 3.56 6.20
N LYS A 164 5.45 4.88 6.00
CA LYS A 164 4.54 5.77 6.74
C LYS A 164 3.06 5.43 6.55
N GLU A 165 2.68 4.71 5.49
CA GLU A 165 1.32 4.19 5.35
C GLU A 165 1.04 3.05 6.35
N TYR A 166 2.08 2.29 6.73
CA TYR A 166 2.03 1.14 7.63
C TYR A 166 2.51 1.42 9.05
N GLU A 167 2.97 2.65 9.33
CA GLU A 167 3.58 3.04 10.61
C GLU A 167 2.69 2.75 11.83
N HIS A 168 1.38 2.81 11.65
CA HIS A 168 0.38 2.50 12.67
C HIS A 168 0.48 1.07 13.24
N LEU A 169 1.00 0.12 12.45
CA LEU A 169 1.26 -1.25 12.91
C LEU A 169 2.36 -1.28 13.98
N PHE A 170 3.33 -0.36 13.88
CA PHE A 170 4.52 -0.32 14.75
C PHE A 170 4.42 0.70 15.87
N SER A 171 3.68 1.80 15.67
CA SER A 171 3.50 2.88 16.64
C SER A 171 2.19 2.78 17.42
N GLY A 172 1.22 1.98 16.93
CA GLY A 172 -0.10 1.83 17.55
C GLY A 172 -1.00 3.05 17.38
N SER A 173 -0.60 4.03 16.57
CA SER A 173 -1.44 5.18 16.27
C SER A 173 -1.17 5.76 14.88
N ALA A 174 -2.15 6.48 14.34
CA ALA A 174 -2.00 7.15 13.05
C ALA A 174 -2.85 8.42 12.99
N ASP A 175 -2.30 9.46 12.35
CA ASP A 175 -3.08 10.65 11.99
C ASP A 175 -3.79 10.40 10.66
N LEU A 176 -5.12 10.35 10.71
CA LEU A 176 -5.99 10.02 9.59
C LEU A 176 -6.77 11.23 9.11
N LYS A 177 -6.96 11.29 7.79
CA LYS A 177 -7.80 12.27 7.12
C LYS A 177 -9.21 11.70 6.93
N ILE A 178 -10.11 12.01 7.85
CA ILE A 178 -11.45 11.43 7.90
C ILE A 178 -12.52 12.47 7.50
N PRO A 179 -13.30 12.22 6.43
CA PRO A 179 -14.32 13.16 5.98
C PRO A 179 -15.61 13.13 6.83
N PHE A 180 -16.12 14.31 7.21
CA PHE A 180 -17.45 14.48 7.79
C PHE A 180 -18.24 15.57 7.07
N GLY A 181 -19.55 15.40 7.03
CA GLY A 181 -20.49 16.12 6.20
C GLY A 181 -21.58 16.85 6.99
N ILE A 182 -21.86 18.08 6.56
CA ILE A 182 -23.03 18.88 6.94
C ILE A 182 -23.65 19.52 5.69
N PHE A 183 -24.84 20.13 5.82
CA PHE A 183 -25.47 20.86 4.73
C PHE A 183 -25.13 22.36 4.77
N LYS A 184 -24.76 22.98 3.63
CA LYS A 184 -24.52 24.43 3.51
C LYS A 184 -25.79 25.21 3.23
N LYS A 185 -25.89 26.41 3.83
CA LYS A 185 -26.99 27.38 3.62
C LYS A 185 -28.35 26.86 4.11
N THR A 186 -28.38 26.14 5.23
CA THR A 186 -29.60 25.71 5.89
C THR A 186 -30.42 26.91 6.37
N LYS A 187 -31.75 26.86 6.17
CA LYS A 187 -32.73 27.79 6.75
C LYS A 187 -34.00 27.00 7.11
N GLY A 188 -34.13 26.59 8.37
CA GLY A 188 -35.20 25.76 8.89
C GLY A 188 -35.16 24.30 8.40
N GLY A 189 -36.05 23.48 8.97
CA GLY A 189 -36.37 22.14 8.50
C GLY A 189 -35.35 21.05 8.86
N ALA A 190 -35.49 19.90 8.20
CA ALA A 190 -34.72 18.69 8.50
C ALA A 190 -33.21 18.88 8.28
N ALA A 191 -32.79 19.64 7.27
CA ALA A 191 -31.36 19.90 7.02
C ALA A 191 -30.69 20.73 8.13
N GLU A 192 -31.38 21.73 8.68
CA GLU A 192 -30.87 22.48 9.83
C GLU A 192 -30.87 21.62 11.10
N SER A 193 -31.95 20.86 11.32
CA SER A 193 -32.07 19.94 12.47
C SER A 193 -30.97 18.86 12.45
N PHE A 194 -30.66 18.35 11.26
CA PHE A 194 -29.55 17.43 11.02
C PHE A 194 -28.22 18.08 11.41
N ASN A 195 -27.93 19.29 10.94
CA ASN A 195 -26.68 19.99 11.26
C ASN A 195 -26.56 20.25 12.76
N THR A 196 -27.61 20.75 13.40
CA THR A 196 -27.65 21.05 14.84
C THR A 196 -27.39 19.80 15.68
N SER A 197 -27.87 18.65 15.23
CA SER A 197 -27.65 17.38 15.95
C SER A 197 -26.32 16.71 15.59
N SER A 198 -25.86 16.86 14.35
CA SER A 198 -24.64 16.18 13.84
C SER A 198 -23.36 16.92 14.19
N GLN A 199 -23.34 18.25 14.17
CA GLN A 199 -22.10 19.00 14.40
C GLN A 199 -21.48 18.71 15.77
N PRO A 200 -22.23 18.70 16.89
CA PRO A 200 -21.66 18.36 18.20
C PRO A 200 -21.08 16.94 18.25
N LEU A 201 -21.69 15.99 17.53
CA LEU A 201 -21.19 14.61 17.44
C LEU A 201 -19.91 14.53 16.60
N ILE A 202 -19.85 15.24 15.48
CA ILE A 202 -18.65 15.33 14.65
C ILE A 202 -17.50 15.94 15.46
N ASP A 203 -17.74 17.07 16.13
CA ASP A 203 -16.73 17.74 16.95
C ASP A 203 -16.23 16.82 18.06
N SER A 204 -17.14 16.11 18.75
CA SER A 204 -16.77 15.15 19.80
C SER A 204 -15.95 13.96 19.27
N ILE A 205 -16.28 13.44 18.08
CA ILE A 205 -15.52 12.36 17.44
C ILE A 205 -14.13 12.84 16.98
N VAL A 206 -14.03 14.06 16.49
CA VAL A 206 -12.75 14.66 16.08
C VAL A 206 -11.85 14.87 17.31
N ASP A 207 -12.42 15.35 18.42
CA ASP A 207 -11.70 15.57 19.67
C ASP A 207 -11.29 14.25 20.36
N ASN A 208 -12.14 13.22 20.30
CA ASN A 208 -11.86 11.90 20.87
C ASN A 208 -12.44 10.76 20.01
N SER A 209 -11.64 10.32 19.05
CA SER A 209 -11.98 9.23 18.12
C SER A 209 -12.09 7.85 18.76
N SER A 210 -11.69 7.70 20.03
CA SER A 210 -11.75 6.43 20.77
C SER A 210 -13.03 6.28 21.61
N ASP A 211 -13.89 7.31 21.66
CA ASP A 211 -15.18 7.23 22.35
C ASP A 211 -16.23 6.48 21.51
N ILE A 212 -16.23 5.15 21.64
CA ILE A 212 -17.17 4.27 20.94
C ILE A 212 -18.63 4.60 21.27
N ALA A 213 -18.95 5.05 22.49
CA ALA A 213 -20.33 5.39 22.84
C ALA A 213 -20.84 6.63 22.08
N THR A 214 -19.97 7.62 21.85
CA THR A 214 -20.29 8.78 21.01
C THR A 214 -20.39 8.40 19.53
N ILE A 215 -19.49 7.54 19.04
CA ILE A 215 -19.54 7.01 17.68
C ILE A 215 -20.85 6.24 17.44
N ASP A 216 -21.27 5.38 18.36
CA ASP A 216 -22.52 4.62 18.25
C ASP A 216 -23.76 5.53 18.26
N LYS A 217 -23.77 6.56 19.09
CA LYS A 217 -24.83 7.59 19.06
C LYS A 217 -24.90 8.28 17.69
N ALA A 218 -23.75 8.59 17.11
CA ALA A 218 -23.68 9.23 15.79
C ALA A 218 -24.17 8.31 14.68
N ILE A 219 -23.74 7.03 14.68
CA ILE A 219 -24.22 6.02 13.72
C ILE A 219 -25.74 5.85 13.82
N ALA A 220 -26.29 5.75 15.04
CA ALA A 220 -27.73 5.63 15.24
C ALA A 220 -28.48 6.87 14.72
N LEU A 221 -27.96 8.06 15.03
CA LEU A 221 -28.54 9.32 14.55
C LEU A 221 -28.55 9.38 13.03
N TRP A 222 -27.41 9.15 12.37
CA TRP A 222 -27.31 9.27 10.91
C TRP A 222 -28.08 8.19 10.16
N THR A 223 -28.11 6.96 10.68
CA THR A 223 -28.92 5.88 10.13
C THR A 223 -30.40 6.25 10.15
N ALA A 224 -30.89 6.83 11.25
CA ALA A 224 -32.28 7.28 11.36
C ALA A 224 -32.66 8.41 10.36
N GLN A 225 -31.67 9.08 9.74
CA GLN A 225 -31.90 10.16 8.78
C GLN A 225 -32.01 9.68 7.32
N LEU A 226 -31.72 8.40 7.06
CA LEU A 226 -31.77 7.84 5.69
C LEU A 226 -33.17 7.95 5.08
N ASP A 227 -34.20 7.64 5.88
CA ASP A 227 -35.61 7.63 5.46
C ASP A 227 -36.33 8.97 5.69
N VAL A 228 -35.67 9.95 6.30
CA VAL A 228 -36.27 11.26 6.56
C VAL A 228 -36.39 12.04 5.23
N ASP A 229 -37.54 12.68 5.04
CA ASP A 229 -37.78 13.62 3.95
C ASP A 229 -37.14 14.98 4.28
N PHE A 230 -36.09 15.34 3.54
CA PHE A 230 -35.41 16.63 3.67
C PHE A 230 -36.09 17.74 2.85
N GLY A 231 -37.20 17.41 2.18
CA GLY A 231 -37.99 18.26 1.33
C GLY A 231 -37.30 18.56 0.00
N LYS A 232 -38.05 19.18 -0.92
CA LYS A 232 -37.63 19.44 -2.31
C LYS A 232 -36.36 20.32 -2.46
N LYS A 233 -35.91 20.99 -1.39
CA LYS A 233 -34.72 21.86 -1.39
C LYS A 233 -33.41 21.05 -1.30
N VAL A 234 -33.46 19.84 -0.76
CA VAL A 234 -32.31 18.95 -0.65
C VAL A 234 -32.55 17.76 -1.58
N LYS A 235 -31.72 17.65 -2.63
CA LYS A 235 -31.78 16.48 -3.52
C LYS A 235 -31.31 15.24 -2.75
N ASP A 236 -31.93 14.09 -3.00
CA ASP A 236 -31.52 12.81 -2.37
C ASP A 236 -30.05 12.51 -2.56
N LYS A 237 -29.50 12.78 -3.76
CA LYS A 237 -28.07 12.64 -4.02
C LYS A 237 -27.20 13.45 -3.03
N ILE A 238 -27.63 14.66 -2.67
CA ILE A 238 -26.91 15.52 -1.72
C ILE A 238 -27.11 15.04 -0.28
N LYS A 239 -28.33 14.62 0.07
CA LYS A 239 -28.67 14.00 1.36
C LYS A 239 -27.81 12.78 1.61
N ASN A 240 -27.89 11.81 0.70
CA ASN A 240 -27.20 10.53 0.76
C ASN A 240 -25.68 10.72 0.80
N ARG A 241 -25.13 11.66 0.02
CA ARG A 241 -23.70 11.99 0.09
C ARG A 241 -23.26 12.41 1.50
N VAL A 242 -24.02 13.26 2.18
CA VAL A 242 -23.69 13.71 3.55
C VAL A 242 -23.81 12.56 4.54
N ILE A 243 -24.96 11.88 4.53
CA ILE A 243 -25.26 10.83 5.51
C ILE A 243 -24.31 9.64 5.35
N TYR A 244 -24.09 9.15 4.13
CA TYR A 244 -23.19 8.02 3.89
C TYR A 244 -21.73 8.38 4.11
N ALA A 245 -21.29 9.64 3.91
CA ALA A 245 -19.95 10.05 4.30
C ALA A 245 -19.75 9.93 5.81
N ASN A 246 -20.71 10.43 6.59
CA ASN A 246 -20.65 10.35 8.05
C ASN A 246 -20.68 8.88 8.54
N LEU A 247 -21.56 8.06 7.97
CA LEU A 247 -21.65 6.63 8.30
C LEU A 247 -20.38 5.87 7.91
N THR A 248 -19.78 6.16 6.74
CA THR A 248 -18.50 5.57 6.32
C THR A 248 -17.42 5.88 7.37
N SER A 249 -17.26 7.17 7.70
CA SER A 249 -16.24 7.64 8.64
C SER A 249 -16.43 7.08 10.04
N ALA A 250 -17.64 7.07 10.59
CA ALA A 250 -17.87 6.52 11.92
C ALA A 250 -17.70 5.01 11.99
N ASN A 251 -18.18 4.24 11.01
CA ASN A 251 -17.95 2.79 11.01
C ASN A 251 -16.47 2.45 10.85
N LEU A 252 -15.74 3.25 10.06
CA LEU A 252 -14.30 3.09 9.93
C LEU A 252 -13.58 3.33 11.27
N LEU A 253 -13.92 4.41 11.99
CA LEU A 253 -13.39 4.70 13.33
C LEU A 253 -13.81 3.65 14.37
N LYS A 254 -14.99 3.04 14.20
CA LYS A 254 -15.46 1.90 14.99
C LYS A 254 -14.74 0.58 14.64
N LYS A 255 -13.85 0.58 13.65
CA LYS A 255 -13.18 -0.61 13.10
C LYS A 255 -14.13 -1.61 12.42
N ASP A 256 -15.33 -1.19 12.06
CA ASP A 256 -16.26 -1.97 11.22
C ASP A 256 -15.98 -1.68 9.74
N VAL A 257 -14.91 -2.32 9.23
CA VAL A 257 -14.39 -2.07 7.88
C VAL A 257 -15.40 -2.48 6.80
N ASP A 258 -16.18 -3.52 7.03
CA ASP A 258 -17.16 -4.03 6.06
C ASP A 258 -18.38 -3.12 5.92
N ALA A 259 -18.92 -2.62 7.04
CA ALA A 259 -19.97 -1.60 7.00
C ALA A 259 -19.45 -0.30 6.36
N ALA A 260 -18.23 0.11 6.73
CA ALA A 260 -17.61 1.31 6.14
C ALA A 260 -17.44 1.19 4.62
N LYS A 261 -16.98 0.04 4.10
CA LYS A 261 -16.90 -0.22 2.65
C LYS A 261 -18.25 -0.13 1.97
N SER A 262 -19.27 -0.75 2.57
CA SER A 262 -20.64 -0.74 2.04
C SER A 262 -21.18 0.68 1.91
N TYR A 263 -21.00 1.53 2.93
CA TYR A 263 -21.39 2.93 2.85
C TYR A 263 -20.51 3.76 1.91
N PHE A 264 -19.22 3.43 1.78
CA PHE A 264 -18.32 4.12 0.86
C PHE A 264 -18.71 3.91 -0.61
N GLU A 265 -19.21 2.73 -0.98
CA GLU A 265 -19.80 2.51 -2.31
C GLU A 265 -20.96 3.48 -2.57
N LEU A 266 -21.87 3.63 -1.60
CA LEU A 266 -22.99 4.56 -1.69
C LEU A 266 -22.52 6.02 -1.73
N VAL A 267 -21.42 6.37 -1.05
CA VAL A 267 -20.78 7.70 -1.20
C VAL A 267 -20.33 7.92 -2.64
N LYS A 268 -19.65 6.95 -3.27
CA LYS A 268 -19.16 7.07 -4.65
C LYS A 268 -20.31 7.30 -5.64
N GLU A 269 -21.40 6.55 -5.51
CA GLU A 269 -22.61 6.74 -6.34
C GLU A 269 -23.21 8.15 -6.20
N ASN A 270 -23.11 8.72 -5.01
CA ASN A 270 -23.71 10.01 -4.65
C ASN A 270 -22.74 11.22 -4.74
N THR A 271 -21.48 11.00 -5.11
CA THR A 271 -20.48 12.06 -5.31
C THR A 271 -20.40 12.51 -6.77
N GLY A 272 -19.85 13.69 -6.98
CA GLY A 272 -19.45 14.16 -8.31
C GLY A 272 -17.98 13.82 -8.57
N PHE A 273 -17.60 13.72 -9.85
CA PHE A 273 -16.21 13.45 -10.26
C PHE A 273 -15.18 14.44 -9.67
N PHE A 274 -15.60 15.67 -9.33
CA PHE A 274 -14.73 16.71 -8.76
C PHE A 274 -14.67 16.72 -7.23
N ASP A 275 -15.34 15.78 -6.54
CA ASP A 275 -15.33 15.70 -5.08
C ASP A 275 -14.01 15.10 -4.58
N THR A 276 -13.00 15.94 -4.34
CA THR A 276 -11.62 15.52 -4.02
C THR A 276 -11.46 14.85 -2.65
N TRP A 277 -12.35 15.13 -1.69
CA TRP A 277 -12.32 14.54 -0.34
C TRP A 277 -12.52 13.02 -0.34
N THR A 278 -13.14 12.45 -1.37
CA THR A 278 -13.32 11.00 -1.53
C THR A 278 -11.98 10.25 -1.58
N SER A 279 -10.93 10.92 -2.06
CA SER A 279 -9.56 10.36 -2.08
C SER A 279 -8.98 10.12 -0.69
N SER A 280 -9.50 10.78 0.35
CA SER A 280 -9.01 10.63 1.73
C SER A 280 -9.35 9.27 2.34
N TYR A 281 -10.39 8.58 1.87
CA TYR A 281 -10.76 7.27 2.39
C TYR A 281 -9.79 6.16 2.02
N LYS A 282 -9.19 6.20 0.83
CA LYS A 282 -8.30 5.11 0.38
C LYS A 282 -7.13 4.88 1.34
N PRO A 283 -6.34 5.92 1.72
CA PRO A 283 -5.32 5.76 2.75
C PRO A 283 -5.89 5.29 4.09
N ALA A 284 -7.09 5.74 4.48
CA ALA A 284 -7.71 5.33 5.74
C ALA A 284 -8.06 3.85 5.75
N PHE A 285 -8.77 3.35 4.72
CA PHE A 285 -9.09 1.93 4.56
C PHE A 285 -7.82 1.05 4.59
N ASN A 286 -6.79 1.43 3.83
CA ASN A 286 -5.53 0.69 3.79
C ASN A 286 -4.93 0.48 5.20
N ARG A 287 -5.05 1.47 6.11
CA ARG A 287 -4.56 1.33 7.49
C ARG A 287 -5.38 0.32 8.31
N PHE A 288 -6.69 0.43 8.29
CA PHE A 288 -7.53 -0.53 9.02
C PHE A 288 -7.39 -1.96 8.47
N GLU A 289 -7.28 -2.12 7.15
CA GLU A 289 -7.08 -3.44 6.54
C GLU A 289 -5.71 -4.05 6.85
N SER A 290 -4.65 -3.24 6.84
CA SER A 290 -3.30 -3.74 7.11
C SER A 290 -3.09 -4.17 8.57
N SER A 291 -3.89 -3.64 9.51
CA SER A 291 -3.90 -4.11 10.90
C SER A 291 -4.33 -5.59 11.00
N ASN A 292 -5.26 -6.03 10.16
CA ASN A 292 -5.78 -7.40 10.17
C ASN A 292 -4.79 -8.41 9.54
N ILE A 293 -3.80 -7.96 8.75
CA ILE A 293 -2.86 -8.85 8.04
C ILE A 293 -1.97 -9.64 9.02
N LEU A 294 -1.71 -9.08 10.20
CA LEU A 294 -0.75 -9.62 11.17
C LEU A 294 -1.41 -10.45 12.28
N GLU A 295 -2.71 -10.72 12.20
CA GLU A 295 -3.45 -11.52 13.19
C GLU A 295 -3.23 -13.05 13.04
N ASN A 296 -2.46 -13.50 12.04
CA ASN A 296 -2.19 -14.93 11.80
C ASN A 296 -0.86 -15.41 12.44
N ASP A 297 -0.93 -16.54 13.15
CA ASP A 297 0.16 -17.08 13.98
C ASP A 297 1.34 -17.72 13.20
N SER A 298 1.21 -18.00 11.90
CA SER A 298 2.21 -18.75 11.12
C SER A 298 3.00 -17.89 10.13
N LEU A 299 3.72 -16.88 10.64
CA LEU A 299 4.60 -16.04 9.83
C LEU A 299 5.82 -16.82 9.32
N ILE A 300 6.17 -16.61 8.05
CA ILE A 300 7.34 -17.24 7.44
C ILE A 300 8.64 -16.63 7.95
N THR A 301 9.61 -17.48 8.31
CA THR A 301 10.98 -17.06 8.62
C THR A 301 11.81 -17.00 7.34
N LEU A 302 12.48 -15.87 7.12
CA LEU A 302 13.35 -15.64 5.97
C LEU A 302 14.81 -15.83 6.36
N ASN A 303 15.56 -16.61 5.58
CA ASN A 303 17.02 -16.58 5.66
C ASN A 303 17.55 -15.35 4.91
N ILE A 304 18.01 -14.34 5.64
CA ILE A 304 18.48 -13.07 5.07
C ILE A 304 19.87 -13.27 4.45
N THR A 305 19.99 -12.88 3.18
CA THR A 305 21.23 -12.81 2.41
C THR A 305 21.34 -11.40 1.84
N PRO A 306 22.52 -10.95 1.38
CA PRO A 306 22.68 -9.64 0.74
C PRO A 306 21.84 -9.41 -0.53
N LYS A 307 21.18 -10.46 -1.04
CA LYS A 307 20.34 -10.40 -2.25
C LYS A 307 18.92 -10.92 -2.01
N SER A 308 18.47 -11.13 -0.78
CA SER A 308 17.15 -11.68 -0.48
C SER A 308 15.99 -10.88 -1.08
N THR A 309 16.14 -9.56 -1.26
CA THR A 309 15.11 -8.79 -1.96
C THR A 309 15.04 -9.12 -3.44
N TYR A 310 16.14 -9.56 -4.06
CA TYR A 310 16.26 -9.84 -5.49
C TYR A 310 16.13 -11.31 -5.85
N LEU A 311 16.56 -12.20 -4.95
CA LEU A 311 16.67 -13.63 -5.18
C LEU A 311 16.12 -14.43 -3.99
N ILE A 312 15.19 -15.33 -4.28
CA ILE A 312 14.80 -16.42 -3.38
C ILE A 312 15.85 -17.52 -3.52
N THR A 313 16.50 -17.88 -2.41
CA THR A 313 17.46 -18.98 -2.38
C THR A 313 16.80 -20.23 -1.82
N ILE A 314 16.84 -21.31 -2.58
CA ILE A 314 16.35 -22.62 -2.16
C ILE A 314 17.58 -23.55 -2.01
N PRO A 315 17.76 -24.18 -0.84
CA PRO A 315 18.84 -25.14 -0.61
C PRO A 315 18.64 -26.40 -1.46
N ALA A 316 19.64 -27.29 -1.47
CA ALA A 316 19.72 -28.47 -2.30
C ALA A 316 18.42 -29.28 -2.44
N GLY A 317 18.28 -29.94 -3.59
CA GLY A 317 17.08 -30.69 -3.93
C GLY A 317 17.06 -31.13 -5.40
N GLN A 318 15.85 -31.32 -5.93
CA GLN A 318 15.62 -31.76 -7.30
C GLN A 318 14.78 -30.74 -8.08
N TYR A 319 15.17 -30.50 -9.32
CA TYR A 319 14.48 -29.59 -10.23
C TYR A 319 13.99 -30.33 -11.47
N THR A 320 12.71 -30.12 -11.80
CA THR A 320 12.06 -30.73 -12.96
C THR A 320 11.49 -29.64 -13.87
N TYR A 321 11.66 -29.82 -15.19
CA TYR A 321 11.04 -28.97 -16.21
C TYR A 321 10.34 -29.81 -17.28
N LYS A 322 9.05 -29.55 -17.53
CA LYS A 322 8.24 -30.25 -18.55
C LYS A 322 8.31 -31.79 -18.44
N SER A 323 8.29 -32.30 -17.22
CA SER A 323 8.32 -33.75 -16.93
C SER A 323 9.56 -34.47 -17.49
N LYS A 324 10.67 -33.76 -17.69
CA LYS A 324 11.98 -34.36 -17.96
C LYS A 324 12.58 -34.96 -16.69
N ASP A 325 13.65 -35.72 -16.83
CA ASP A 325 14.38 -36.28 -15.69
C ASP A 325 14.78 -35.18 -14.70
N PRO A 326 14.53 -35.37 -13.39
CA PRO A 326 14.90 -34.40 -12.38
C PRO A 326 16.41 -34.18 -12.36
N ILE A 327 16.83 -32.91 -12.28
CA ILE A 327 18.23 -32.55 -12.08
C ILE A 327 18.46 -32.25 -10.60
N SER A 328 19.46 -32.92 -10.02
CA SER A 328 19.93 -32.60 -8.66
C SER A 328 20.70 -31.29 -8.68
N TYR A 329 20.49 -30.45 -7.68
CA TYR A 329 21.15 -29.15 -7.56
C TYR A 329 21.67 -28.93 -6.15
N SER A 330 22.78 -28.18 -6.00
CA SER A 330 23.30 -27.79 -4.67
C SER A 330 22.61 -26.53 -4.14
N LYS A 331 22.16 -25.65 -5.05
CA LYS A 331 21.38 -24.45 -4.76
C LYS A 331 20.54 -24.02 -5.96
N ILE A 332 19.36 -23.45 -5.72
CA ILE A 332 18.59 -22.69 -6.71
C ILE A 332 18.44 -21.24 -6.24
N GLU A 333 18.57 -20.31 -7.18
CA GLU A 333 18.21 -18.90 -6.99
C GLU A 333 17.10 -18.54 -7.99
N ILE A 334 15.96 -18.07 -7.48
CA ILE A 334 14.83 -17.60 -8.29
C ILE A 334 14.71 -16.09 -8.11
N GLN A 335 14.51 -15.35 -9.19
CA GLN A 335 14.20 -13.92 -9.09
C GLN A 335 12.95 -13.67 -8.24
N ASN A 336 13.08 -12.90 -7.15
CA ASN A 336 12.03 -12.68 -6.15
C ASN A 336 10.94 -11.69 -6.63
N PHE A 337 11.36 -10.65 -7.34
CA PHE A 337 10.48 -9.69 -8.00
C PHE A 337 10.98 -9.40 -9.41
N VAL A 338 10.08 -9.50 -10.38
CA VAL A 338 10.39 -9.32 -11.80
C VAL A 338 9.81 -7.98 -12.25
N PRO A 339 10.61 -7.10 -12.89
CA PRO A 339 10.11 -5.81 -13.31
C PRO A 339 9.04 -6.01 -14.38
N ASN A 340 7.88 -5.38 -14.21
CA ASN A 340 6.84 -5.39 -15.22
C ASN A 340 7.27 -4.48 -16.39
N ILE A 341 8.00 -5.06 -17.36
CA ILE A 341 8.40 -4.36 -18.57
C ILE A 341 7.14 -4.20 -19.43
N LYS A 342 6.40 -3.11 -19.23
CA LYS A 342 5.37 -2.68 -20.18
C LYS A 342 6.03 -2.22 -21.47
N SER A 343 6.45 -3.14 -22.34
CA SER A 343 6.87 -2.81 -23.70
C SER A 343 5.72 -3.01 -24.68
N GLY A 344 5.14 -1.91 -25.17
CA GLY A 344 4.31 -1.84 -26.39
C GLY A 344 2.90 -2.45 -26.31
N MET A 345 2.05 -2.08 -27.27
CA MET A 345 0.65 -2.53 -27.46
C MET A 345 0.45 -4.06 -27.63
N ALA A 346 1.47 -4.89 -27.38
CA ALA A 346 1.50 -6.30 -27.71
C ALA A 346 1.68 -7.24 -26.49
N SER A 347 1.24 -6.84 -25.29
CA SER A 347 1.21 -7.77 -24.15
C SER A 347 -0.12 -7.73 -23.43
N LEU A 348 -1.15 -8.30 -24.07
CA LEU A 348 -2.40 -8.63 -23.39
C LEU A 348 -2.33 -10.00 -22.68
N ASP A 349 -1.25 -10.77 -22.85
CA ASP A 349 -1.18 -12.15 -22.32
C ASP A 349 0.23 -12.66 -21.91
N SER A 350 1.26 -11.81 -21.87
CA SER A 350 2.58 -12.27 -21.37
C SER A 350 2.64 -12.16 -19.85
N LYS A 351 2.33 -13.26 -19.18
CA LYS A 351 2.61 -13.41 -17.74
C LYS A 351 4.10 -13.26 -17.51
N VAL A 352 4.48 -12.45 -16.54
CA VAL A 352 5.87 -12.19 -16.20
C VAL A 352 6.47 -13.44 -15.56
N LYS A 353 7.68 -13.86 -15.99
CA LYS A 353 8.34 -15.09 -15.53
C LYS A 353 9.67 -14.77 -14.85
N PRO A 354 9.94 -15.29 -13.64
CA PRO A 354 11.21 -15.08 -12.95
C PRO A 354 12.34 -15.88 -13.59
N GLU A 355 13.55 -15.32 -13.62
CA GLU A 355 14.76 -16.07 -13.97
C GLU A 355 15.06 -17.12 -12.89
N ILE A 356 15.37 -18.36 -13.31
CA ILE A 356 15.79 -19.45 -12.43
C ILE A 356 17.24 -19.81 -12.73
N TYR A 357 18.10 -19.63 -11.72
CA TYR A 357 19.49 -20.00 -11.74
C TYR A 357 19.69 -21.27 -10.93
N ILE A 358 20.31 -22.27 -11.56
CA ILE A 358 20.59 -23.56 -10.93
C ILE A 358 22.10 -23.70 -10.77
N TYR A 359 22.53 -24.13 -9.59
CA TYR A 359 23.92 -24.41 -9.27
C TYR A 359 24.13 -25.93 -9.32
N GLU A 360 24.84 -26.37 -10.35
CA GLU A 360 25.25 -27.77 -10.54
C GLU A 360 26.77 -27.82 -10.30
N ASN A 361 27.21 -28.57 -9.29
CA ASN A 361 28.62 -28.59 -8.87
C ASN A 361 29.21 -27.18 -8.67
N ASP A 362 28.44 -26.30 -8.02
CA ASP A 362 28.76 -24.89 -7.75
C ASP A 362 28.93 -23.98 -8.99
N VAL A 363 28.63 -24.49 -10.19
CA VAL A 363 28.59 -23.67 -11.41
C VAL A 363 27.18 -23.09 -11.59
N LYS A 364 27.10 -21.75 -11.55
CA LYS A 364 25.85 -21.01 -11.79
C LYS A 364 25.45 -21.04 -13.26
N THR A 365 24.30 -21.61 -13.57
CA THR A 365 23.73 -21.60 -14.92
C THR A 365 22.32 -21.02 -14.89
N LEU A 366 22.04 -19.99 -15.71
CA LEU A 366 20.66 -19.59 -15.99
C LEU A 366 20.03 -20.70 -16.83
N ARG A 367 19.05 -21.39 -16.27
CA ARG A 367 18.50 -22.58 -16.94
C ARG A 367 17.17 -22.29 -17.62
N HIS A 368 16.25 -21.65 -16.91
CA HIS A 368 14.87 -21.47 -17.37
C HIS A 368 14.23 -20.21 -16.79
N PHE A 369 13.09 -19.85 -17.37
CA PHE A 369 12.15 -18.88 -16.80
C PHE A 369 11.02 -19.64 -16.10
N GLY A 370 10.69 -19.24 -14.88
CA GLY A 370 9.66 -19.89 -14.07
C GLY A 370 8.27 -19.78 -14.69
N ASP A 371 7.66 -20.93 -14.96
CA ASP A 371 6.27 -21.09 -15.38
C ASP A 371 5.68 -22.40 -14.84
N GLY A 372 4.42 -22.67 -15.16
CA GLY A 372 3.69 -23.83 -14.63
C GLY A 372 4.27 -25.20 -15.01
N ASN A 373 5.35 -25.29 -15.78
CA ASN A 373 6.04 -26.55 -16.08
C ASN A 373 7.26 -26.79 -15.17
N ASN A 374 7.53 -25.89 -14.24
CA ASN A 374 8.65 -25.97 -13.30
C ASN A 374 8.19 -26.53 -11.95
N THR A 375 8.91 -27.53 -11.46
CA THR A 375 8.75 -28.08 -10.11
C THR A 375 10.11 -28.15 -9.43
N ILE A 376 10.16 -27.74 -8.17
CA ILE A 376 11.33 -27.87 -7.28
C ILE A 376 10.88 -28.72 -6.09
N LEU A 377 11.62 -29.77 -5.80
CA LEU A 377 11.45 -30.60 -4.61
C LEU A 377 12.64 -30.36 -3.69
N THR A 378 12.40 -29.82 -2.50
CA THR A 378 13.46 -29.61 -1.50
C THR A 378 13.89 -30.92 -0.86
N GLU A 379 15.07 -30.98 -0.24
CA GLU A 379 15.52 -32.14 0.55
C GLU A 379 14.55 -32.53 1.67
N ASN A 380 13.76 -31.57 2.17
CA ASN A 380 12.76 -31.79 3.23
C ASN A 380 11.42 -32.31 2.67
N GLY A 381 11.31 -32.54 1.37
CA GLY A 381 10.11 -33.06 0.72
C GLY A 381 9.07 -31.99 0.36
N GLU A 382 9.39 -30.70 0.49
CA GLU A 382 8.48 -29.62 0.11
C GLU A 382 8.48 -29.44 -1.41
N GLU A 383 7.28 -29.45 -2.00
CA GLU A 383 7.08 -29.22 -3.43
C GLU A 383 6.76 -27.74 -3.69
N ILE A 384 7.63 -27.10 -4.48
CA ILE A 384 7.48 -25.72 -4.93
C ILE A 384 7.15 -25.74 -6.42
N ILE A 385 6.02 -25.12 -6.76
CA ILE A 385 5.54 -24.97 -8.14
C ILE A 385 5.33 -23.49 -8.46
N PHE A 386 5.19 -23.14 -9.74
CA PHE A 386 4.98 -21.76 -10.15
C PHE A 386 3.52 -21.51 -10.53
N LYS A 387 2.88 -20.59 -9.81
CA LYS A 387 1.48 -20.19 -10.02
C LYS A 387 1.39 -18.71 -10.36
N VAL A 388 0.33 -18.33 -11.05
CA VAL A 388 0.16 -16.95 -11.51
C VAL A 388 -0.53 -16.15 -10.42
N TYR A 389 0.12 -15.09 -9.95
CA TYR A 389 -0.45 -14.14 -9.02
C TYR A 389 -0.25 -12.74 -9.59
N LYS A 390 -1.35 -11.98 -9.75
CA LYS A 390 -1.35 -10.61 -10.30
C LYS A 390 -0.57 -10.45 -11.62
N GLY A 391 -0.63 -11.47 -12.49
CA GLY A 391 0.02 -11.46 -13.81
C GLY A 391 1.50 -11.89 -13.82
N GLU A 392 2.04 -12.34 -12.70
CA GLU A 392 3.42 -12.86 -12.58
C GLU A 392 3.41 -14.30 -12.08
N TYR A 393 4.33 -15.14 -12.58
CA TYR A 393 4.57 -16.46 -12.01
C TYR A 393 5.38 -16.33 -10.71
N LYS A 394 4.81 -16.78 -9.60
CA LYS A 394 5.46 -16.83 -8.30
C LYS A 394 5.70 -18.29 -7.86
N PRO A 395 6.85 -18.60 -7.25
CA PRO A 395 7.07 -19.90 -6.61
C PRO A 395 6.13 -20.04 -5.40
N CYS A 396 5.46 -21.18 -5.27
CA CYS A 396 4.44 -21.43 -4.26
C CYS A 396 4.60 -22.84 -3.67
N LEU A 397 4.43 -22.95 -2.35
CA LEU A 397 4.33 -24.19 -1.61
C LEU A 397 2.88 -24.68 -1.62
N LYS A 398 2.66 -25.91 -2.04
CA LYS A 398 1.35 -26.55 -1.91
C LYS A 398 1.04 -26.82 -0.45
N GLN A 399 -0.16 -26.46 0.00
CA GLN A 399 -0.65 -26.72 1.36
C GLN A 399 -1.49 -28.00 1.39
N GLU A 400 -1.71 -28.56 2.59
CA GLU A 400 -2.49 -29.80 2.78
C GLU A 400 -3.95 -29.66 2.34
N ASP A 401 -4.53 -28.48 2.50
CA ASP A 401 -5.91 -28.16 2.11
C ASP A 401 -6.10 -27.95 0.59
N GLY A 402 -5.02 -28.09 -0.18
CA GLY A 402 -5.00 -27.92 -1.63
C GLY A 402 -4.75 -26.49 -2.13
N THR A 403 -4.63 -25.51 -1.22
CA THR A 403 -4.24 -24.13 -1.55
C THR A 403 -2.74 -24.02 -1.80
N TYR A 404 -2.29 -22.85 -2.26
CA TYR A 404 -0.87 -22.58 -2.52
C TYR A 404 -0.42 -21.34 -1.75
N LYS A 405 0.62 -21.46 -0.94
CA LYS A 405 1.24 -20.31 -0.25
C LYS A 405 2.43 -19.81 -1.07
N ILE A 406 2.48 -18.52 -1.40
CA ILE A 406 3.64 -17.94 -2.08
C ILE A 406 4.89 -18.14 -1.21
N TYR A 407 5.96 -18.67 -1.81
CA TYR A 407 7.21 -18.96 -1.09
C TYR A 407 7.79 -17.67 -0.50
N ASN A 408 8.27 -17.72 0.75
CA ASN A 408 8.71 -16.53 1.50
C ASN A 408 7.65 -15.41 1.57
N SER A 409 6.37 -15.75 1.65
CA SER A 409 5.28 -14.78 1.85
C SER A 409 4.19 -15.37 2.75
N ASN A 410 3.42 -14.50 3.38
CA ASN A 410 2.21 -14.89 4.11
C ASN A 410 0.96 -14.94 3.21
N THR A 411 1.12 -14.75 1.90
CA THR A 411 0.02 -14.75 0.93
C THR A 411 -0.33 -16.18 0.50
N VAL A 412 -1.60 -16.55 0.65
CA VAL A 412 -2.19 -17.79 0.11
C VAL A 412 -3.00 -17.46 -1.15
N ILE A 413 -2.94 -18.33 -2.15
CA ILE A 413 -3.69 -18.25 -3.41
C ILE A 413 -4.41 -19.60 -3.66
N GLU A 414 -5.57 -19.52 -4.28
CA GLU A 414 -6.41 -20.67 -4.65
C GLU A 414 -5.93 -21.39 -5.93
#